data_AF-A0A7C4THG5-F1
#
_entry.id   AF-A0A7C4THG5-F1
#
_cell.length_a   1.000
_cell.length_b   1.000
_cell.length_c   1.000
_cell.angle_alpha   90.00
_cell.angle_beta   90.00
_cell.angle_gamma   90.00
#
_symmetry.space_group_name_H-M   'P 1'
#
loop_
_entity.id
_entity.type
_entity.pdbx_description
1 polymer ?
#
loop_
_entity_poly.entity_id
_entity_poly.type
_entity_poly.pdbx_seq_one_letter_code
_entity_poly.pdbx_strand_id
1 'polypeptide(L)' 'MTKITVYEGESFDNAMRRFRKSVERAGILRAIKKHEVYEKPSERRKRRLLAARKKEYKRQREAL' A
#
# COMPACT_ATOMS: atom_id res chain seq x y z
N MET A 1 10.62 -2.52 -6.05
CA MET A 1 10.47 -3.74 -6.86
C MET A 1 10.25 -4.91 -5.91
N THR A 2 9.21 -5.71 -6.10
CA THR A 2 8.89 -6.84 -5.21
C THR A 2 9.33 -8.15 -5.86
N LYS A 3 10.25 -8.89 -5.22
CA LYS A 3 10.72 -10.21 -5.66
C LYS A 3 10.25 -11.27 -4.65
N ILE A 4 9.80 -12.42 -5.15
CA ILE A 4 9.47 -13.59 -4.33
C ILE A 4 10.19 -14.80 -4.90
N THR A 5 10.78 -15.58 -4.00
CA THR A 5 11.34 -16.89 -4.29
C THR A 5 10.26 -17.95 -4.08
N VAL A 6 10.06 -18.79 -5.08
CA VAL A 6 9.19 -19.97 -5.02
C VAL A 6 10.04 -21.12 -4.50
N TYR A 7 9.51 -21.88 -3.53
CA TYR A 7 10.20 -23.04 -2.96
C TYR A 7 9.69 -24.34 -3.61
N GLU A 8 10.54 -25.37 -3.65
CA GLU A 8 10.16 -26.69 -4.17
C GLU A 8 9.07 -27.31 -3.28
N GLY A 9 7.95 -27.71 -3.90
CA GLY A 9 6.76 -28.22 -3.21
C GLY A 9 5.66 -27.19 -2.94
N GLU A 10 5.85 -25.92 -3.31
CA GLU A 10 4.83 -24.89 -3.17
C GLU A 10 3.87 -24.87 -4.37
N SER A 11 2.56 -24.85 -4.10
CA SER A 11 1.55 -24.65 -5.16
C SER A 11 1.66 -23.24 -5.74
N PHE A 12 1.54 -23.12 -7.06
CA PHE A 12 1.58 -21.85 -7.80
C PHE A 12 0.66 -20.78 -7.21
N ASP A 13 -0.53 -21.17 -6.77
CA ASP A 13 -1.52 -20.23 -6.24
C ASP A 13 -1.09 -19.62 -4.89
N ASN A 14 -0.36 -20.39 -4.08
CA ASN A 14 0.22 -19.88 -2.82
C ASN A 14 1.33 -18.86 -3.10
N ALA A 15 2.21 -19.14 -4.06
CA ALA A 15 3.24 -18.19 -4.49
C ALA A 15 2.62 -16.89 -5.05
N MET A 16 1.56 -17.00 -5.85
CA MET A 16 0.80 -15.86 -6.39
C MET A 16 0.15 -15.04 -5.28
N ARG A 17 -0.42 -15.68 -4.26
CA ARG A 17 -1.02 -14.99 -3.11
C ARG A 17 0.02 -14.22 -2.30
N ARG A 18 1.21 -14.82 -2.06
CA ARG A 18 2.33 -14.11 -1.43
C ARG A 18 2.78 -12.91 -2.27
N PHE A 19 2.79 -13.06 -3.60
CA PHE A 19 3.11 -11.99 -4.53
C PHE A 19 2.15 -10.82 -4.44
N ARG A 20 0.83 -11.08 -4.53
CA ARG A 20 -0.19 -10.05 -4.38
C ARG A 20 -0.05 -9.32 -3.05
N LYS A 21 0.14 -10.04 -1.94
CA LYS A 21 0.34 -9.44 -0.61
C LYS A 21 1.60 -8.59 -0.52
N SER A 22 2.69 -9.01 -1.17
CA SER A 22 3.95 -8.24 -1.24
C SER A 22 3.78 -6.95 -2.05
N VAL A 23 3.12 -7.02 -3.21
CA VAL A 23 2.80 -5.85 -4.06
C VAL A 23 1.89 -4.87 -3.33
N GLU A 24 0.88 -5.38 -2.62
CA GLU A 24 -0.06 -4.55 -1.85
C GLU A 24 0.63 -3.88 -0.67
N ARG A 25 1.50 -4.61 0.06
CA ARG A 25 2.32 -4.06 1.15
C ARG A 25 3.31 -3.01 0.66
N ALA A 26 3.91 -3.23 -0.51
CA ALA A 26 4.77 -2.25 -1.16
C ALA A 26 4.02 -1.00 -1.64
N GLY A 27 2.68 -1.06 -1.73
CA GLY A 27 1.84 0.07 -2.10
C GLY A 27 2.02 0.53 -3.54
N ILE A 28 2.55 -0.32 -4.42
CA ILE A 28 2.88 0.01 -5.82
C ILE A 28 1.65 0.52 -6.56
N LEU A 29 0.50 -0.15 -6.42
CA LEU A 29 -0.75 0.26 -7.06
C LEU A 29 -1.24 1.64 -6.56
N ARG A 30 -1.04 1.95 -5.27
CA ARG A 30 -1.38 3.26 -4.71
C ARG A 30 -0.45 4.36 -5.21
N ALA A 31 0.82 4.03 -5.45
CA ALA A 31 1.79 4.95 -6.02
C ALA A 31 1.43 5.28 -7.47
N ILE A 32 1.12 4.28 -8.29
CA ILE A 32 0.68 4.47 -9.68
C ILE A 32 -0.51 5.44 -9.73
N LYS A 33 -1.58 5.15 -8.98
CA LYS A 33 -2.78 6.00 -8.92
C LYS A 33 -2.51 7.43 -8.45
N LYS A 34 -1.49 7.62 -7.61
CA LYS A 34 -1.08 8.95 -7.14
C LYS A 34 -0.28 9.74 -8.18
N HIS A 35 0.38 9.04 -9.10
CA HIS A 35 1.23 9.63 -10.14
C HIS A 35 0.53 9.72 -11.50
N GLU A 36 -0.66 9.14 -11.66
CA GLU A 36 -1.50 9.24 -12.87
C GLU A 36 -1.86 10.68 -13.24
N VAL A 37 -2.00 11.57 -12.26
CA VAL A 37 -2.41 12.97 -12.47
C VAL A 37 -1.46 13.92 -11.74
N TYR A 38 -1.16 15.06 -12.36
CA TYR A 38 -0.44 16.13 -11.68
C TYR A 38 -1.29 16.72 -10.55
N GLU A 39 -0.75 16.70 -9.35
CA GLU A 39 -1.35 17.31 -8.18
C GLU A 39 -0.48 18.45 -7.69
N LYS A 40 -1.09 19.63 -7.56
CA LYS A 40 -0.40 20.82 -7.06
C LYS A 40 0.24 20.54 -5.69
N PRO A 41 1.43 21.12 -5.39
CA PRO A 41 2.12 20.87 -4.13
C PRO A 41 1.28 21.16 -2.88
N SER A 42 0.39 22.16 -2.93
CA SER A 42 -0.56 22.50 -1.87
C SER A 42 -1.53 21.37 -1.55
N GLU A 43 -2.19 20.83 -2.58
CA GLU A 43 -3.13 19.72 -2.45
C GLU A 43 -2.44 18.44 -1.97
N ARG A 44 -1.21 18.19 -2.46
CA ARG A 44 -0.39 17.07 -1.98
C ARG A 44 -0.07 17.18 -0.48
N ARG A 45 0.22 18.38 0.02
CA ARG A 45 0.43 18.63 1.46
C ARG A 45 -0.87 18.42 2.26
N LYS A 46 -1.98 18.99 1.79
CA LYS A 46 -3.30 18.85 2.42
C LYS A 46 -3.74 17.39 2.52
N ARG A 47 -3.63 16.62 1.44
CA ARG A 47 -3.96 15.20 1.41
C ARG A 47 -3.08 14.37 2.36
N ARG A 48 -1.79 14.70 2.48
CA ARG A 48 -0.88 14.03 3.43
C ARG A 48 -1.32 14.24 4.88
N LEU A 49 -1.71 15.48 5.25
CA LEU A 49 -2.19 15.80 6.59
C LEU A 49 -3.49 15.07 6.92
N LEU A 50 -4.46 15.09 5.99
CA LEU A 50 -5.73 14.38 6.16
C LEU A 50 -5.54 12.87 6.31
N ALA A 51 -4.65 12.26 5.52
CA ALA A 51 -4.33 10.84 5.62
C ALA A 51 -3.70 10.49 6.98
N ALA A 52 -2.81 11.34 7.50
CA ALA A 52 -2.21 11.15 8.82
C ALA A 52 -3.26 11.23 9.94
N ARG A 53 -4.12 12.26 9.91
CA ARG A 53 -5.21 12.43 10.88
C ARG A 53 -6.18 11.25 10.87
N LYS A 54 -6.56 10.76 9.69
CA LYS A 54 -7.43 9.59 9.54
C LYS A 54 -6.77 8.31 10.10
N LYS A 55 -5.47 8.14 9.88
CA LYS A 55 -4.70 7.00 10.43
C LYS A 55 -4.65 7.06 11.97
N GLU A 56 -4.47 8.25 12.52
CA GLU A 56 -4.45 8.46 13.96
C GLU A 56 -5.81 8.16 14.60
N TYR A 57 -6.89 8.71 14.05
CA TYR A 57 -8.25 8.43 14.52
C TYR A 57 -8.57 6.92 14.50
N LYS A 58 -8.14 6.21 13.45
CA LYS A 58 -8.31 4.76 13.37
C LYS A 58 -7.57 4.02 14.49
N ARG A 59 -6.32 4.43 14.80
CA ARG A 59 -5.53 3.83 15.89
C ARG A 59 -6.17 4.07 17.25
N GLN A 60 -6.64 5.29 17.51
CA GLN A 60 -7.31 5.63 18.77
C GLN A 60 -8.60 4.82 18.96
N ARG A 61 -9.37 4.62 17.88
CA ARG A 61 -10.60 3.80 17.92
C ARG A 61 -10.31 2.31 18.15
N GLU A 62 -9.19 1.79 17.67
CA GLU A 62 -8.78 0.38 17.88
C GLU A 62 -8.17 0.14 19.27
N ALA A 63 -7.77 1.20 19.97
CA ALA A 63 -7.21 1.15 21.32
C ALA A 63 -8.25 1.32 22.44
N LEU A 64 -9.48 1.74 22.08
CA LEU A 64 -10.68 1.72 22.93
C LEU A 64 -11.36 0.36 22.82
#